data_AF-A0A1Y3B6J4-F1
#
_entry.id   AF-A0A1Y3B6J4-F1
#
_cell.length_a   1.000
_cell.length_b   1.000
_cell.length_c   1.000
_cell.angle_alpha   90.00
_cell.angle_beta   90.00
_cell.angle_gamma   90.00
#
_symmetry.space_group_name_H-M   'P 1'
#
loop_
_entity.id
_entity.type
_entity.pdbx_description
1 polymer ?
#
loop_
_entity_poly.entity_id
_entity_poly.type
_entity_poly.pdbx_seq_one_letter_code
_entity_poly.pdbx_strand_id
1 'polypeptide(L)'
;MFSTKLVLDKQIYCLAKYLNLLTTLECTPFLKYYPSEIAICSIMLAGKILRISNIISDDFLQQSLSYEKQLSNQGDGVSQLLNERNNLFEALNQLRLYANKHPQQAIQKKYSEDKFFNVSKIADEANI
;
A
#
# COMPACT_ATOMS: atom_id res chain seq x y z
N MET A 1 4.19 -8.98 -24.19
CA MET A 1 4.04 -9.63 -22.86
C MET A 1 4.47 -8.61 -21.82
N PHE A 2 3.53 -7.98 -21.12
CA PHE A 2 3.84 -6.96 -20.11
C PHE A 2 4.43 -7.66 -18.88
N SER A 3 5.75 -7.63 -18.72
CA SER A 3 6.44 -8.12 -17.54
C SER A 3 6.80 -6.94 -16.64
N THR A 4 5.90 -6.58 -15.73
CA THR A 4 6.09 -5.49 -14.77
C THR A 4 6.66 -6.03 -13.45
N LYS A 5 7.90 -6.54 -13.50
CA LYS A 5 8.57 -7.04 -12.29
C LYS A 5 9.08 -5.85 -11.46
N LEU A 6 8.33 -5.49 -10.42
CA LEU A 6 8.78 -4.52 -9.43
C LEU A 6 9.73 -5.18 -8.43
N VAL A 7 10.98 -4.73 -8.38
CA VAL A 7 11.98 -5.20 -7.42
C VAL A 7 11.99 -4.25 -6.24
N LEU A 8 11.73 -4.77 -5.04
CA LEU A 8 11.68 -4.00 -3.81
C LEU A 8 12.79 -4.44 -2.87
N ASP A 9 13.31 -3.49 -2.09
CA ASP A 9 14.13 -3.82 -0.93
C ASP A 9 13.35 -4.70 0.07
N LYS A 10 14.07 -5.58 0.79
CA LYS A 10 13.45 -6.55 1.70
C LYS A 10 12.65 -5.89 2.82
N GLN A 11 13.13 -4.76 3.36
CA GLN A 11 12.43 -4.04 4.42
C GLN A 11 11.17 -3.35 3.88
N ILE A 12 11.26 -2.72 2.71
CA ILE A 12 10.11 -2.13 2.01
C ILE A 12 9.05 -3.20 1.72
N TYR A 13 9.45 -4.33 1.17
CA TYR A 13 8.56 -5.45 0.88
C TYR A 13 7.89 -5.99 2.16
N CYS A 14 8.65 -6.14 3.25
CA CYS A 14 8.13 -6.61 4.52
C CYS A 14 7.10 -5.63 5.11
N LEU A 15 7.39 -4.33 5.06
CA LEU A 15 6.50 -3.26 5.52
C LEU A 15 5.22 -3.19 4.67
N ALA A 16 5.35 -3.24 3.34
CA ALA A 16 4.20 -3.28 2.43
C ALA A 16 3.33 -4.52 2.68
N LYS A 17 3.95 -5.68 2.94
CA LYS A 17 3.23 -6.91 3.30
C LYS A 17 2.49 -6.80 4.63
N TYR A 18 3.11 -6.16 5.62
CA TYR A 18 2.46 -5.85 6.89
C TYR A 18 1.23 -4.96 6.70
N LEU A 19 1.36 -3.85 5.97
CA LEU A 19 0.25 -2.93 5.68
C LEU A 19 -0.90 -3.63 4.91
N ASN A 20 -0.55 -4.45 3.92
CA ASN A 20 -1.53 -5.26 3.19
C ASN A 20 -2.24 -6.27 4.10
N LEU A 21 -1.54 -6.89 5.05
CA LEU A 21 -2.17 -7.80 6.01
C LEU A 21 -3.11 -7.08 6.97
N LEU A 22 -2.81 -5.83 7.37
CA LEU A 22 -3.72 -5.06 8.21
C LEU A 22 -5.10 -4.91 7.55
N THR A 23 -5.18 -4.72 6.23
CA THR A 23 -6.48 -4.57 5.55
C THR A 23 -7.37 -5.81 5.64
N THR A 24 -6.85 -6.95 6.07
CA THR A 24 -7.64 -8.17 6.30
C THR A 24 -8.36 -8.18 7.65
N LEU A 25 -8.03 -7.23 8.54
CA LEU A 25 -8.66 -7.10 9.85
C LEU A 25 -10.06 -6.49 9.76
N GLU A 26 -10.30 -5.65 8.75
CA GLU A 26 -11.55 -4.91 8.59
C GLU A 26 -12.13 -5.13 7.19
N CYS A 27 -13.42 -5.41 7.11
CA CYS A 27 -14.10 -5.53 5.80
C CYS A 27 -14.31 -4.15 5.15
N THR A 28 -14.69 -3.15 5.93
CA THR A 28 -14.91 -1.78 5.46
C THR A 28 -13.72 -0.91 5.88
N PRO A 29 -13.11 -0.12 4.97
CA PRO A 29 -13.49 0.09 3.58
C PRO A 29 -12.84 -0.87 2.57
N PHE A 30 -12.07 -1.87 2.99
CA PHE A 30 -11.11 -2.56 2.11
C PHE A 30 -11.73 -3.55 1.10
N LEU A 31 -12.88 -4.17 1.41
CA LEU A 31 -13.48 -5.22 0.58
C LEU A 31 -13.91 -4.74 -0.82
N LYS A 32 -14.14 -3.43 -1.01
CA LYS A 32 -14.52 -2.86 -2.31
C LYS A 32 -13.33 -2.67 -3.26
N TYR A 33 -12.09 -2.72 -2.77
CA TYR A 33 -10.90 -2.46 -3.55
C TYR A 33 -10.30 -3.74 -4.11
N TYR A 34 -9.69 -3.65 -5.30
CA TYR A 34 -8.98 -4.80 -5.85
C TYR A 34 -7.72 -5.10 -5.05
N PRO A 35 -7.31 -6.38 -4.92
CA PRO A 35 -6.07 -6.76 -4.25
C PRO A 35 -4.83 -6.06 -4.82
N SER A 36 -4.80 -5.80 -6.13
CA SER A 36 -3.73 -5.07 -6.81
C SER A 36 -3.63 -3.61 -6.34
N GLU A 37 -4.75 -2.94 -6.11
CA GLU A 37 -4.79 -1.56 -5.61
C GLU A 37 -4.31 -1.49 -4.17
N ILE A 38 -4.79 -2.41 -3.31
CA ILE A 38 -4.31 -2.52 -1.93
C ILE A 38 -2.80 -2.76 -1.91
N ALA A 39 -2.29 -3.64 -2.77
CA ALA A 39 -0.86 -3.92 -2.87
C ALA A 39 -0.05 -2.67 -3.27
N ILE A 40 -0.46 -1.94 -4.32
CA ILE A 40 0.23 -0.73 -4.76
C ILE A 40 0.18 0.36 -3.68
N CYS A 41 -0.99 0.64 -3.09
CA CYS A 41 -1.13 1.62 -2.01
C CYS A 41 -0.28 1.24 -0.79
N SER A 42 -0.17 -0.05 -0.47
CA SER A 42 0.70 -0.54 0.61
C SER A 42 2.18 -0.29 0.32
N ILE A 43 2.62 -0.50 -0.93
CA ILE A 43 4.00 -0.22 -1.36
C ILE A 43 4.29 1.28 -1.30
N MET A 44 3.37 2.11 -1.80
CA MET A 44 3.51 3.57 -1.77
C MET A 44 3.55 4.10 -0.33
N LEU A 45 2.69 3.60 0.55
CA LEU A 45 2.64 4.01 1.96
C LEU A 45 3.91 3.57 2.69
N ALA A 46 4.40 2.34 2.44
CA ALA A 46 5.69 1.88 2.96
C ALA A 46 6.83 2.82 2.58
N GLY A 47 6.81 3.37 1.37
CA GLY A 47 7.79 4.37 0.94
C GLY A 47 7.71 5.69 1.65
N LYS A 48 6.50 6.21 1.87
CA LYS A 48 6.34 7.42 2.67
C LYS A 48 6.86 7.22 4.09
N ILE A 49 6.54 6.08 4.72
CA ILE A 49 7.01 5.71 6.07
C ILE A 49 8.54 5.68 6.14
N LEU A 50 9.20 5.08 5.15
CA LEU A 50 10.66 4.96 5.09
C LEU A 50 11.35 6.19 4.47
N ARG A 51 10.60 7.23 4.08
CA ARG A 51 11.09 8.44 3.38
C ARG A 51 11.86 8.15 2.09
N ILE A 52 11.40 7.16 1.33
CA ILE A 52 11.96 6.77 0.03
C ILE A 52 10.97 7.18 -1.06
N SER A 53 11.37 8.11 -1.92
CA SER A 53 10.51 8.65 -2.97
C SER A 53 10.47 7.80 -4.25
N ASN A 54 11.52 7.02 -4.52
CA ASN A 54 11.73 6.36 -5.81
C ASN A 54 11.56 4.83 -5.72
N ILE A 55 10.51 4.38 -5.05
CA ILE A 55 10.25 2.94 -4.87
C ILE A 55 9.70 2.30 -6.13
N ILE A 56 8.79 3.00 -6.80
CA ILE A 56 8.20 2.53 -8.04
C ILE A 56 8.99 3.18 -9.18
N SER A 57 9.58 2.36 -10.03
CA SER A 57 10.31 2.82 -11.22
C SER A 57 9.38 3.62 -12.13
N ASP A 58 9.90 4.68 -12.74
CA ASP A 58 9.15 5.50 -13.70
C ASP A 58 8.61 4.67 -14.86
N ASP A 59 9.36 3.68 -15.34
CA ASP A 59 8.90 2.75 -16.39
C ASP A 59 7.61 2.02 -16.01
N PHE A 60 7.53 1.53 -14.77
CA PHE A 60 6.33 0.88 -14.25
C PHE A 60 5.15 1.85 -14.19
N LEU A 61 5.39 3.09 -13.75
CA LEU A 61 4.35 4.13 -13.69
C LEU A 61 3.85 4.48 -15.10
N GLN A 62 4.74 4.70 -16.06
CA GLN A 62 4.38 5.03 -17.43
C GLN A 62 3.60 3.91 -18.11
N GLN A 63 4.02 2.65 -17.93
CA GLN A 63 3.29 1.50 -18.45
C GLN A 63 1.90 1.39 -17.82
N SER A 64 1.80 1.54 -16.51
CA SER A 64 0.51 1.52 -15.80
C SER A 64 -0.42 2.63 -16.30
N LEU A 65 0.09 3.86 -16.42
CA LEU A 65 -0.68 4.99 -16.96
C LEU A 65 -1.11 4.78 -18.41
N SER A 66 -0.26 4.17 -19.24
CA SER A 66 -0.60 3.89 -20.63
C SER A 66 -1.74 2.86 -20.74
N TYR A 67 -1.74 1.85 -19.87
CA TYR A 67 -2.79 0.85 -19.80
C TYR A 67 -4.13 1.45 -19.34
N GLU A 68 -4.11 2.26 -18.29
CA GLU A 68 -5.31 2.96 -17.80
C GLU A 68 -5.88 3.90 -18.87
N LYS A 69 -5.03 4.63 -19.60
CA LYS A 69 -5.44 5.49 -20.72
C LYS A 69 -6.08 4.71 -21.87
N GLN A 70 -5.62 3.48 -22.14
CA GLN A 70 -6.20 2.62 -23.16
C GLN A 70 -7.55 2.04 -22.74
N LEU A 71 -7.74 1.79 -21.44
CA LEU A 71 -9.03 1.38 -20.88
C LEU A 71 -10.03 2.54 -20.88
N SER A 72 -9.58 3.77 -20.64
CA SER A 72 -10.40 4.97 -20.67
C SER A 72 -10.71 5.43 -22.11
N ASN A 73 -11.41 4.60 -22.89
CA ASN A 73 -12.08 5.03 -24.12
C ASN A 73 -13.43 5.75 -23.81
N GLN A 74 -13.76 5.95 -22.53
CA GLN A 74 -15.00 6.55 -22.04
C GLN A 74 -14.74 7.52 -20.86
N GLY A 75 -14.56 8.81 -21.14
CA GLY A 75 -14.71 9.91 -20.17
C GLY A 75 -13.73 9.99 -18.98
N ASP A 76 -14.17 10.70 -17.93
CA ASP A 76 -13.45 11.19 -16.73
C ASP A 76 -12.99 10.08 -15.73
N GLY A 77 -12.83 8.85 -16.21
CA GLY A 77 -12.56 7.66 -15.38
C GLY A 77 -11.20 7.69 -14.66
N VAL A 78 -10.21 8.39 -15.22
CA VAL A 78 -8.88 8.55 -14.59
C VAL A 78 -8.98 9.38 -13.31
N SER A 79 -9.77 10.46 -13.32
CA SER A 79 -9.98 11.34 -12.16
C SER A 79 -10.65 10.58 -11.01
N GLN A 80 -11.66 9.77 -11.31
CA GLN A 80 -12.35 8.93 -10.33
C GLN A 80 -11.42 7.87 -9.73
N LEU A 81 -10.63 7.21 -10.57
CA LEU A 81 -9.66 6.20 -10.15
C LEU A 81 -8.56 6.79 -9.25
N LEU A 82 -8.08 8.00 -9.56
CA LEU A 82 -7.16 8.73 -8.68
C LEU A 82 -7.80 9.05 -7.32
N ASN A 83 -9.06 9.49 -7.31
CA ASN A 83 -9.79 9.75 -6.07
C ASN A 83 -9.98 8.48 -5.22
N GLU A 84 -10.37 7.36 -5.83
CA GLU A 84 -10.51 6.09 -5.11
C GLU A 84 -9.17 5.59 -4.53
N ARG A 85 -8.07 5.75 -5.27
CA ARG A 85 -6.72 5.43 -4.77
C ARG A 85 -6.30 6.34 -3.61
N ASN A 86 -6.63 7.63 -3.65
CA ASN A 86 -6.38 8.54 -2.54
C ASN A 86 -7.20 8.14 -1.30
N ASN A 87 -8.48 7.81 -1.48
CA ASN A 87 -9.34 7.33 -0.40
C ASN A 87 -8.79 6.04 0.23
N LEU A 88 -8.35 5.07 -0.59
CA LEU A 88 -7.70 3.85 -0.12
C LEU A 88 -6.40 4.14 0.63
N PHE A 89 -5.58 5.03 0.10
CA PHE A 89 -4.32 5.43 0.72
C PHE A 89 -4.55 6.04 2.11
N GLU A 90 -5.52 6.95 2.23
CA GLU A 90 -5.91 7.57 3.49
C GLU A 90 -6.46 6.55 4.48
N ALA A 91 -7.40 5.69 4.04
CA ALA A 91 -7.96 4.64 4.87
C ALA A 91 -6.89 3.67 5.40
N LEU A 92 -5.95 3.26 4.55
CA LEU A 92 -4.82 2.42 4.96
C LEU A 92 -3.91 3.14 5.97
N ASN A 93 -3.67 4.44 5.79
CA ASN A 93 -2.89 5.24 6.73
C ASN A 93 -3.58 5.38 8.09
N GLN A 94 -4.91 5.55 8.11
CA GLN A 94 -5.68 5.57 9.35
C GLN A 94 -5.65 4.21 10.05
N LEU A 95 -5.83 3.12 9.31
CA LEU A 95 -5.73 1.77 9.85
C LEU A 95 -4.34 1.52 10.47
N ARG A 96 -3.26 1.95 9.81
CA ARG A 96 -1.90 1.92 10.36
C ARG A 96 -1.82 2.66 11.69
N LEU A 97 -2.30 3.91 11.76
CA LEU A 97 -2.25 4.71 12.98
C LEU A 97 -3.04 4.10 14.15
N TYR A 98 -4.10 3.36 13.83
CA TYR A 98 -4.93 2.66 14.81
C TYR A 98 -4.45 1.23 15.12
N ALA A 99 -3.49 0.68 14.35
CA ALA A 99 -3.12 -0.72 14.39
C ALA A 99 -2.70 -1.20 15.79
N ASN A 100 -2.01 -0.36 16.57
CA ASN A 100 -1.59 -0.69 17.95
C ASN A 100 -2.73 -0.67 19.00
N LYS A 101 -3.89 -0.12 18.66
CA LYS A 101 -5.10 -0.06 19.50
C LYS A 101 -6.20 -1.00 19.02
N HIS A 102 -6.04 -1.58 17.82
CA HIS A 102 -7.01 -2.48 17.22
C HIS A 102 -7.22 -3.74 18.09
N PRO A 103 -8.45 -4.26 18.27
CA PRO A 103 -8.68 -5.41 19.15
C PRO A 103 -7.90 -6.67 18.73
N GLN A 104 -7.75 -6.91 17.43
CA GLN A 104 -6.94 -7.99 16.88
C GLN A 104 -5.48 -7.57 16.73
N GLN A 105 -4.61 -8.09 17.62
CA GLN A 105 -3.20 -7.69 17.73
C GLN A 105 -2.18 -8.71 17.16
N ALA A 106 -2.65 -9.82 16.57
CA ALA A 106 -1.76 -10.89 16.12
C ALA A 106 -0.76 -10.43 15.04
N ILE A 107 -1.22 -9.61 14.09
CA ILE A 107 -0.39 -9.06 13.01
C ILE A 107 0.64 -8.09 13.59
N GLN A 108 0.22 -7.17 14.47
CA GLN A 108 1.10 -6.20 15.13
C GLN A 108 2.26 -6.89 15.84
N LYS A 109 1.93 -7.91 16.65
CA LYS A 109 2.91 -8.69 17.44
C LYS A 109 3.89 -9.42 16.52
N LYS A 110 3.39 -10.13 15.51
CA LYS A 110 4.23 -10.86 14.55
C LYS A 110 5.25 -9.94 13.89
N TYR A 111 4.81 -8.80 13.37
CA TYR A 111 5.67 -7.89 12.61
C TYR A 111 6.51 -6.94 13.48
N SER A 112 6.43 -7.07 14.80
CA SER A 112 7.28 -6.36 15.77
C SER A 112 8.60 -7.08 16.09
N GLU A 113 8.78 -8.29 15.55
CA GLU A 113 10.00 -9.08 15.74
C GLU A 113 11.12 -8.66 14.77
N ASP A 114 12.38 -8.84 15.20
CA ASP A 114 13.57 -8.46 14.40
C ASP A 114 13.65 -9.17 13.05
N LYS A 115 13.18 -10.43 12.96
CA LYS A 115 13.13 -11.19 11.70
C LYS A 115 12.21 -10.56 10.65
N PHE A 116 11.33 -9.66 11.06
CA PHE A 116 10.48 -8.84 10.20
C PHE A 116 10.89 -7.37 10.19
N PHE A 117 12.14 -7.05 10.56
CA PHE A 117 12.72 -5.72 10.58
C PHE A 117 11.98 -4.72 11.48
N ASN A 118 11.26 -5.19 12.51
CA ASN A 118 10.45 -4.34 13.40
C ASN A 118 9.46 -3.42 12.65
N VAL A 119 8.98 -3.84 11.47
CA VAL A 119 8.22 -2.94 10.58
C VAL A 119 6.92 -2.43 11.21
N SER A 120 6.31 -3.15 12.15
CA SER A 120 5.12 -2.63 12.84
C SER A 120 5.47 -1.44 13.75
N LYS A 121 6.61 -1.47 14.46
CA LYS A 121 7.08 -0.34 15.28
C LYS A 121 7.45 0.87 14.41
N ILE A 122 8.19 0.63 13.32
CA ILE A 122 8.55 1.68 12.35
C ILE A 122 7.29 2.33 11.78
N ALA A 123 6.29 1.52 11.45
CA ALA A 123 5.02 2.00 10.95
C ALA A 123 4.27 2.83 12.00
N ASP A 124 4.27 2.45 13.27
CA ASP A 124 3.58 3.20 14.33
C ASP A 124 4.26 4.56 14.63
N GLU A 125 5.59 4.62 14.58
CA GLU A 125 6.39 5.81 14.91
C GLU A 125 6.48 6.84 13.78
N ALA A 126 6.16 6.43 12.54
CA ALA A 126 6.29 7.29 11.38
C ALA A 126 5.25 8.42 11.34
N ASN A 127 5.75 9.66 11.22
CA ASN A 127 4.98 10.86 11.00
C ASN A 127 5.04 11.26 9.52
N ILE A 128 3.92 11.09 8.80
CA ILE A 128 3.79 11.23 7.34
C ILE A 128 2.52 11.97 6.94
#